data_AF-A0A963C031-F1
#
_entry.id   AF-A0A963C031-F1
#
_cell.length_a   1.000
_cell.length_b   1.000
_cell.length_c   1.000
_cell.angle_alpha   90.00
_cell.angle_beta   90.00
_cell.angle_gamma   90.00
#
_symmetry.space_group_name_H-M   'P 1'
#
loop_
_entity.id
_entity.type
_entity.pdbx_description
1 polymer ?
#
loop_
_entity_poly.entity_id
_entity_poly.type
_entity_poly.pdbx_seq_one_letter_code
_entity_poly.pdbx_strand_id
1 'polypeptide(L)'
;MEWEFTPEQVVKGQVGYALEDFRRDLAMEVRGNLGPASPEQAAQTADLLYDLCYAMATKGDVDALLATLAYDPPACEFLREMVEPMRQNGEMLGAILQRLIMDRVEAGMPLEQALDSVAEHHRNSLSNGQ
;
A
#
# COMPACT_ATOMS: atom_id res chain seq x y z
N MET A 1 -6.93 6.76 -7.87
CA MET A 1 -5.97 7.86 -7.95
C MET A 1 -5.51 7.90 -9.39
N GLU A 2 -5.32 9.08 -9.97
CA GLU A 2 -4.73 9.19 -11.32
C GLU A 2 -3.41 9.95 -11.20
N TRP A 3 -2.32 9.32 -11.66
CA TRP A 3 -0.98 9.90 -11.65
C TRP A 3 -0.58 10.33 -13.05
N GLU A 4 0.08 11.49 -13.17
CA GLU A 4 0.68 11.96 -14.42
C GLU A 4 2.07 11.34 -14.69
N PHE A 5 2.47 10.38 -13.86
CA PHE A 5 3.76 9.70 -13.91
C PHE A 5 3.57 8.19 -13.75
N THR A 6 4.60 7.42 -14.14
CA THR A 6 4.56 5.96 -14.11
C THR A 6 5.30 5.37 -12.90
N PRO A 7 4.99 4.12 -12.49
CA PRO A 7 5.77 3.41 -11.49
C PRO A 7 7.28 3.35 -11.82
N GLU A 8 7.63 3.23 -13.09
CA GLU A 8 9.03 3.22 -13.53
C GLU A 8 9.76 4.54 -13.21
N GLN A 9 9.08 5.69 -13.36
CA GLN A 9 9.64 6.99 -13.02
C GLN A 9 9.87 7.13 -11.52
N VAL A 10 9.00 6.53 -10.69
CA VAL A 10 9.16 6.48 -9.23
C VAL A 10 10.35 5.62 -8.82
N VAL A 11 10.47 4.39 -9.35
CA VAL A 11 11.62 3.50 -9.07
C VAL A 11 12.95 4.17 -9.43
N LYS A 12 13.00 4.87 -10.56
CA LYS A 12 14.20 5.58 -11.01
C LYS A 12 14.49 6.87 -10.23
N GLY A 13 13.65 7.24 -9.25
CA GLY A 13 13.81 8.46 -8.47
C GLY A 13 13.59 9.75 -9.27
N GLN A 14 12.91 9.66 -10.42
CA GLN A 14 12.59 10.84 -11.25
C GLN A 14 11.45 11.66 -10.65
N VAL A 15 10.62 11.03 -9.81
CA VAL A 15 9.52 11.64 -9.07
C VAL A 15 9.67 11.25 -7.61
N GLY A 16 9.60 12.24 -6.70
CA GLY A 16 9.67 12.03 -5.25
C GLY A 16 8.32 11.64 -4.64
N TYR A 17 7.60 10.70 -5.24
CA TYR A 17 6.32 10.23 -4.72
C TYR A 17 6.55 9.15 -3.67
N ALA A 18 6.30 9.49 -2.40
CA ALA A 18 6.65 8.66 -1.25
C ALA A 18 5.47 7.82 -0.73
N LEU A 19 5.74 6.96 0.24
CA LEU A 19 4.74 6.09 0.86
C LEU A 19 3.63 6.91 1.53
N GLU A 20 4.00 8.01 2.18
CA GLU A 20 3.08 8.93 2.85
C GLU A 20 2.13 9.61 1.85
N ASP A 21 2.63 9.98 0.67
CA ASP A 21 1.80 10.54 -0.39
C ASP A 21 0.79 9.51 -0.89
N PHE A 22 1.24 8.28 -1.16
CA PHE A 22 0.36 7.19 -1.56
C PHE A 22 -0.75 6.92 -0.56
N ARG A 23 -0.42 6.83 0.74
CA ARG A 23 -1.42 6.61 1.79
C ARG A 23 -2.42 7.77 1.89
N ARG A 24 -1.94 9.01 1.83
CA ARG A 24 -2.81 10.19 1.84
C ARG A 24 -3.77 10.18 0.66
N ASP A 25 -3.25 9.96 -0.54
CA ASP A 25 -4.04 10.03 -1.77
C ASP A 25 -5.05 8.88 -1.84
N LEU A 26 -4.68 7.69 -1.36
CA LEU A 26 -5.61 6.56 -1.21
C LEU A 26 -6.73 6.87 -0.22
N ALA A 27 -6.41 7.44 0.94
CA ALA A 27 -7.41 7.81 1.93
C ALA A 27 -8.36 8.90 1.41
N MET A 28 -7.86 9.86 0.63
CA MET A 28 -8.69 10.87 -0.03
C MET A 28 -9.62 10.25 -1.08
N GLU A 29 -9.12 9.33 -1.90
CA GLU A 29 -9.93 8.60 -2.88
C GLU A 29 -11.03 7.78 -2.22
N VAL A 30 -10.69 7.03 -1.18
CA VAL A 30 -11.67 6.25 -0.41
C VAL A 30 -12.73 7.19 0.14
N ARG A 31 -12.34 8.28 0.80
CA ARG A 31 -13.31 9.25 1.35
C ARG A 31 -14.19 9.90 0.28
N GLY A 32 -13.69 10.09 -0.95
CA GLY A 32 -14.46 10.64 -2.06
C GLY A 32 -15.47 9.66 -2.65
N ASN A 33 -15.20 8.36 -2.56
CA ASN A 33 -15.98 7.29 -3.18
C ASN A 33 -16.87 6.51 -2.20
N LEU A 34 -16.47 6.43 -0.93
CA LEU A 34 -17.32 5.92 0.14
C LEU A 34 -18.45 6.93 0.31
N GLY A 35 -19.70 6.46 0.20
CA GLY A 35 -20.89 7.32 0.33
C GLY A 35 -21.03 7.91 1.74
N PRO A 36 -22.23 7.92 2.34
CA PRO A 36 -22.37 8.38 3.72
C PRO A 36 -21.69 7.39 4.69
N ALA A 37 -20.40 7.59 4.95
CA ALA A 37 -19.58 6.83 5.87
C ALA A 37 -18.99 7.74 6.96
N SER A 38 -18.79 7.21 8.16
CA SER A 38 -18.06 7.94 9.20
C SER A 38 -16.58 8.09 8.83
N PRO A 39 -15.87 9.10 9.39
CA PRO A 39 -14.43 9.24 9.19
C PRO A 39 -13.65 7.98 9.58
N GLU A 40 -14.09 7.28 10.63
CA GLU A 40 -13.49 6.02 11.10
C GLU A 40 -13.67 4.88 10.09
N GLN A 41 -14.87 4.75 9.50
CA GLN A 41 -15.13 3.75 8.45
C GLN A 41 -14.31 4.02 7.19
N ALA A 42 -14.17 5.29 6.81
CA ALA A 42 -13.34 5.67 5.67
C ALA A 42 -11.85 5.37 5.92
N ALA A 43 -11.35 5.64 7.13
CA ALA A 43 -9.98 5.32 7.52
C ALA A 43 -9.73 3.80 7.50
N GLN A 44 -10.61 3.02 8.13
CA GLN A 44 -10.51 1.55 8.14
C GLN A 44 -10.53 0.96 6.73
N THR A 45 -11.38 1.49 5.85
CA THR A 45 -11.45 1.03 4.46
C THR A 45 -10.18 1.39 3.69
N ALA A 46 -9.61 2.58 3.91
CA ALA A 46 -8.34 2.97 3.31
C ALA A 46 -7.17 2.09 3.78
N ASP A 47 -7.12 1.73 5.07
CA ASP A 47 -6.09 0.82 5.58
C ASP A 47 -6.23 -0.59 5.00
N LEU A 48 -7.46 -1.13 4.91
CA LEU A 48 -7.70 -2.44 4.28
C LEU A 48 -7.28 -2.47 2.79
N LEU A 49 -7.57 -1.40 2.05
CA LEU A 49 -7.17 -1.29 0.65
C LEU A 49 -5.65 -1.10 0.51
N TYR A 50 -5.02 -0.42 1.45
CA TYR A 50 -3.57 -0.30 1.52
C TYR A 50 -2.91 -1.66 1.76
N ASP A 51 -3.43 -2.46 2.70
CA ASP A 51 -2.94 -3.82 2.99
C ASP A 51 -3.10 -4.74 1.77
N LEU A 52 -4.20 -4.61 1.03
CA LEU A 52 -4.40 -5.31 -0.24
C LEU A 52 -3.33 -4.91 -1.28
N CYS A 53 -3.08 -3.62 -1.47
CA CYS A 53 -2.01 -3.15 -2.35
C CYS A 53 -0.63 -3.68 -1.91
N TYR A 54 -0.36 -3.69 -0.61
CA TYR A 54 0.90 -4.16 -0.07
C TYR A 54 1.10 -5.66 -0.30
N ALA A 55 0.06 -6.46 -0.11
CA ALA A 55 0.07 -7.89 -0.43
C ALA A 55 0.37 -8.10 -1.92
N MET A 56 -0.31 -7.40 -2.82
CA MET A 56 -0.05 -7.48 -4.26
C MET A 56 1.38 -7.05 -4.64
N ALA A 57 1.88 -5.98 -4.03
CA ALA A 57 3.19 -5.39 -4.32
C ALA A 57 4.37 -6.29 -3.91
N THR A 58 4.23 -6.99 -2.79
CA THR A 58 5.34 -7.77 -2.19
C THR A 58 5.40 -9.23 -2.66
N LYS A 59 4.60 -9.59 -3.68
CA LYS A 59 4.26 -11.00 -4.00
C LYS A 59 3.66 -11.73 -2.78
N GLY A 60 3.14 -10.96 -1.82
CA GLY A 60 2.39 -11.48 -0.71
C GLY A 60 1.15 -12.20 -1.22
N ASP A 61 0.78 -13.26 -0.52
CA ASP A 61 -0.39 -14.03 -0.89
C ASP A 61 -1.65 -13.26 -0.45
N VAL A 62 -2.43 -12.79 -1.42
CA VAL A 62 -3.73 -12.16 -1.16
C VAL A 62 -4.62 -13.13 -0.38
N ASP A 63 -4.51 -14.44 -0.61
CA ASP A 63 -5.24 -15.44 0.17
C ASP A 63 -4.76 -15.49 1.63
N ALA A 64 -3.47 -15.22 1.90
CA ALA A 64 -2.96 -15.10 3.26
C ALA A 64 -3.50 -13.85 3.97
N LEU A 65 -3.60 -12.71 3.27
CA LEU A 65 -4.29 -11.53 3.80
C LEU A 65 -5.75 -11.84 4.12
N LEU A 66 -6.48 -12.45 3.19
CA LEU A 66 -7.88 -12.83 3.39
C LEU A 66 -8.04 -13.83 4.55
N ALA A 67 -7.09 -14.74 4.75
CA ALA A 67 -7.11 -15.66 5.89
C ALA A 67 -7.01 -14.94 7.25
N THR A 68 -6.36 -13.77 7.32
CA THR A 68 -6.36 -12.95 8.55
C THR A 68 -7.74 -12.36 8.87
N LEU A 69 -8.60 -12.25 7.86
CA LEU A 69 -9.97 -11.71 7.94
C LEU A 69 -11.03 -12.81 7.93
N ALA A 70 -10.67 -14.07 8.19
CA ALA A 70 -11.57 -15.21 8.05
C ALA A 70 -12.85 -15.14 8.90
N TYR A 71 -12.86 -14.34 9.97
CA TYR A 71 -14.04 -14.10 10.82
C TYR A 71 -14.90 -12.91 10.36
N ASP A 72 -14.54 -12.25 9.25
CA ASP A 72 -15.28 -11.17 8.60
C ASP A 72 -15.48 -11.49 7.10
N PRO A 73 -16.48 -12.34 6.76
CA PRO A 73 -16.75 -12.71 5.37
C PRO A 73 -17.06 -11.52 4.45
N PRO A 74 -17.82 -10.49 4.87
CA PRO A 74 -18.02 -9.28 4.07
C PRO A 74 -16.71 -8.56 3.70
N ALA A 75 -15.78 -8.39 4.65
CA ALA A 75 -14.49 -7.79 4.35
C ALA A 75 -13.67 -8.62 3.35
N CYS A 76 -13.71 -9.95 3.48
CA CYS A 76 -13.08 -10.86 2.52
C CYS A 76 -13.64 -10.72 1.11
N GLU A 77 -14.97 -10.69 0.96
CA GLU A 77 -15.63 -10.53 -0.33
C GLU A 77 -15.30 -9.18 -0.97
N PHE A 78 -15.39 -8.10 -0.19
CA PHE A 78 -15.00 -6.76 -0.61
C PHE A 78 -13.56 -6.72 -1.13
N LEU A 79 -12.59 -7.24 -0.37
CA LEU A 79 -11.19 -7.24 -0.81
C LEU A 79 -10.96 -8.05 -2.08
N ARG A 80 -11.65 -9.19 -2.26
CA ARG A 80 -11.59 -9.97 -3.50
C ARG A 80 -12.07 -9.18 -4.71
N GLU A 81 -13.17 -8.45 -4.57
CA GLU A 81 -13.69 -7.58 -5.63
C GLU A 81 -12.73 -6.43 -5.96
N MET A 82 -11.98 -5.96 -4.95
CA MET A 82 -11.02 -4.87 -5.10
C MET A 82 -9.66 -5.27 -5.67
N VAL A 83 -9.35 -6.56 -5.85
CA VAL A 83 -8.06 -7.02 -6.42
C VAL A 83 -7.77 -6.39 -7.78
N GLU A 84 -8.70 -6.50 -8.74
CA GLU A 84 -8.49 -5.95 -10.07
C GLU A 84 -8.50 -4.42 -10.09
N PRO A 85 -9.49 -3.72 -9.47
CA PRO A 85 -9.48 -2.26 -9.37
C PRO A 85 -8.20 -1.69 -8.74
N MET A 86 -7.62 -2.39 -7.77
CA MET A 86 -6.43 -1.93 -7.05
C MET A 86 -5.12 -2.38 -7.70
N ARG A 87 -5.14 -3.12 -8.82
CA ARG A 87 -3.93 -3.66 -9.46
C ARG A 87 -2.88 -2.59 -9.73
N GLN A 88 -3.27 -1.48 -10.37
CA GLN A 88 -2.37 -0.36 -10.66
C GLN A 88 -1.85 0.32 -9.39
N ASN A 89 -2.68 0.40 -8.35
CA ASN A 89 -2.28 0.94 -7.05
C ASN A 89 -1.24 0.04 -6.38
N GLY A 90 -1.38 -1.29 -6.51
CA GLY A 90 -0.38 -2.27 -6.05
C GLY A 90 0.95 -2.14 -6.82
N GLU A 91 0.91 -1.97 -8.15
CA GLU A 91 2.10 -1.73 -8.96
C GLU A 91 2.84 -0.44 -8.54
N MET A 92 2.09 0.65 -8.33
CA MET A 92 2.66 1.91 -7.86
C MET A 92 3.28 1.76 -6.47
N LEU A 93 2.59 1.08 -5.54
CA LEU A 93 3.14 0.81 -4.21
C LEU A 93 4.42 -0.04 -4.29
N GLY A 94 4.46 -1.05 -5.16
CA GLY A 94 5.67 -1.84 -5.41
C GLY A 94 6.85 -0.99 -5.88
N ALA A 95 6.60 -0.02 -6.77
CA ALA A 95 7.61 0.93 -7.21
C ALA A 95 8.13 1.84 -6.08
N ILE A 96 7.24 2.33 -5.22
CA ILE A 96 7.60 3.13 -4.05
C ILE A 96 8.49 2.32 -3.09
N LEU A 97 8.08 1.08 -2.77
CA LEU A 97 8.84 0.19 -1.90
C LEU A 97 10.22 -0.13 -2.50
N GLN A 98 10.28 -0.40 -3.81
CA GLN A 98 11.54 -0.63 -4.50
C GLN A 98 12.46 0.58 -4.44
N ARG A 99 11.93 1.81 -4.62
CA ARG A 99 12.74 3.03 -4.48
C ARG A 99 13.28 3.18 -3.06
N LEU A 100 12.45 2.96 -2.03
CA LEU A 100 12.88 2.99 -0.63
C LEU A 100 14.00 1.99 -0.33
N ILE A 101 13.93 0.78 -0.90
CA ILE A 101 15.01 -0.23 -0.79
C ILE A 101 16.27 0.30 -1.48
N MET A 102 16.15 0.82 -2.70
CA MET A 102 17.28 1.36 -3.46
C MET A 102 17.95 2.53 -2.75
N ASP A 103 17.20 3.46 -2.17
CA ASP A 103 17.74 4.59 -1.40
C ASP A 103 18.64 4.11 -0.25
N ARG A 104 18.25 3.04 0.44
CA ARG A 104 19.03 2.49 1.56
C ARG A 104 20.27 1.75 1.08
N VAL A 105 20.17 1.01 -0.02
CA VAL A 105 21.31 0.35 -0.65
C VAL A 105 22.32 1.37 -1.16
N GLU A 106 21.85 2.44 -1.80
CA GLU A 106 22.68 3.58 -2.23
C GLU A 106 23.35 4.30 -1.05
N ALA A 107 22.70 4.34 0.11
CA ALA A 107 23.28 4.82 1.37
C ALA A 107 24.27 3.84 2.04
N GLY A 108 24.54 2.68 1.43
CA GLY A 108 25.53 1.70 1.89
C GLY A 108 24.95 0.56 2.75
N MET A 109 23.63 0.45 2.89
CA MET A 109 22.99 -0.65 3.59
C MET A 109 23.02 -1.95 2.74
N PRO A 110 23.38 -3.11 3.30
CA PRO A 110 23.21 -4.39 2.61
C PRO A 110 21.76 -4.64 2.21
N LEU A 111 21.53 -5.29 1.06
CA LEU A 111 20.18 -5.51 0.51
C LEU A 111 19.23 -6.22 1.50
N GLU A 112 19.70 -7.27 2.18
CA GLU A 112 18.89 -8.00 3.18
C GLU A 112 18.43 -7.07 4.31
N GLN A 113 19.33 -6.22 4.81
CA GLN A 113 18.99 -5.24 5.85
C GLN A 113 18.05 -4.15 5.32
N ALA A 114 18.20 -3.73 4.06
CA ALA A 114 17.32 -2.75 3.43
C ALA A 114 15.88 -3.27 3.30
N LEU A 115 15.72 -4.55 2.94
CA LEU A 115 14.43 -5.25 2.89
C LEU A 115 13.78 -5.30 4.28
N ASP A 116 14.51 -5.77 5.29
CA ASP A 116 14.01 -5.85 6.67
C ASP A 116 13.58 -4.49 7.20
N SER A 117 14.39 -3.47 6.95
CA SER A 117 14.09 -2.09 7.32
C SER A 117 12.84 -1.56 6.60
N VAL A 118 12.52 -2.00 5.37
CA VAL A 118 11.34 -1.51 4.61
C VAL A 118 10.11 -2.19 5.19
N ALA A 119 10.20 -3.49 5.43
CA ALA A 119 9.15 -4.24 6.09
C ALA A 119 8.84 -3.67 7.48
N GLU A 120 9.86 -3.26 8.25
CA GLU A 120 9.67 -2.59 9.55
C GLU A 120 9.03 -1.20 9.41
N HIS A 121 9.48 -0.39 8.45
CA HIS A 121 8.89 0.91 8.18
C HIS A 121 7.39 0.80 7.84
N HIS A 122 7.01 -0.18 7.02
CA HIS A 122 5.62 -0.49 6.73
C HIS A 122 4.84 -0.87 8.01
N ARG A 123 5.34 -1.80 8.84
CA ARG A 123 4.69 -2.18 10.10
C ARG A 123 4.47 -0.99 11.04
N ASN A 124 5.47 -0.12 11.18
CA ASN A 124 5.39 1.07 12.02
C ASN A 124 4.39 2.10 11.47
N SER A 125 4.27 2.19 10.14
CA SER A 125 3.30 3.09 9.49
C SER A 125 1.85 2.65 9.74
N LEU A 126 1.59 1.35 9.93
CA LEU A 126 0.28 0.81 10.30
C LEU A 126 -0.04 1.00 11.79
N SER A 127 0.95 0.93 12.68
CA SER A 127 0.74 1.09 14.14
C SER A 127 0.52 2.54 14.60
N ASN A 128 1.01 3.53 13.85
CA ASN A 128 0.84 4.95 14.19
C ASN A 128 -0.50 5.56 13.71
N GLY A 129 -1.42 4.75 13.19
CA GLY A 129 -2.76 5.16 12.75
C GLY A 129 -3.88 4.99 13.80
N GLN A 130 -3.55 4.61 15.04
CA GLN A 130 -4.51 4.44 16.14
C GLN A 130 -4.64 5.69 17.02
#